data_AF-A0A814TCW8-F1
#
_entry.id   AF-A0A814TCW8-F1
#
_cell.length_a   1.000
_cell.length_b   1.000
_cell.length_c   1.000
_cell.angle_alpha   90.00
_cell.angle_beta   90.00
_cell.angle_gamma   90.00
#
_symmetry.space_group_name_H-M   'P 1'
#
loop_
_entity.id
_entity.type
_entity.pdbx_description
1 polymer ?
#
loop_
_entity_poly.entity_id
_entity_poly.type
_entity_poly.pdbx_seq_one_letter_code
_entity_poly.pdbx_strand_id
1 'polypeptide(L)'
;MISDNANSGSYACFDSDQTTYQWDLEESIFAYLEMKNVLTREKLDPALKLSPFLDTDEREESLFSYYQRLCTTIDDVVCYMWIAQAFSGMTLQELKFYVDEMLQSNTGNTTIKTILTTSSDNSIIQTEYDAPIPNFYKAQQELYNRLMANGIEVFVVTASNEELIRMVVADPKYGYNVKPQNVIGIATLLKDNTQLTVSRKQIQDNTYNQMQNLNLKLTSYLWSPQSMFVGKYGAILTYINQWKMPVLVAGDTPTSDGYMMFHAYNQQRGTIRLWVNRKDAYLTLIKQMKNQYASEQEQNDLPVTADKNWIYVTPNDLGPENGMLSNITSKQKEVLEDKIRYLFSVSRTYAT
;
A
#
# COMPACT_ATOMS: atom_id res chain seq x y z
N MET A 1 14.31 -7.68 -18.14
CA MET A 1 13.81 -6.47 -17.44
C MET A 1 14.83 -5.89 -16.46
N ILE A 2 15.15 -6.55 -15.33
CA ILE A 2 16.07 -5.96 -14.31
C ILE A 2 17.45 -5.69 -14.91
N SER A 3 18.08 -6.71 -15.50
CA SER A 3 19.41 -6.56 -16.13
C SER A 3 19.44 -5.49 -17.21
N ASP A 4 18.39 -5.41 -18.03
CA ASP A 4 18.29 -4.45 -19.16
C ASP A 4 18.11 -3.00 -18.70
N ASN A 5 17.69 -2.78 -17.45
CA ASN A 5 17.42 -1.46 -16.88
C ASN A 5 18.36 -1.08 -15.74
N ALA A 6 19.31 -1.95 -15.39
CA ALA A 6 20.22 -1.76 -14.27
C ALA A 6 21.03 -0.46 -14.42
N ASN A 7 21.12 0.32 -13.33
CA ASN A 7 21.90 1.55 -13.23
C ASN A 7 21.62 2.61 -14.33
N SER A 8 20.43 2.58 -14.93
CA SER A 8 20.02 3.52 -15.99
C SER A 8 19.16 4.68 -15.49
N GLY A 9 19.10 4.85 -14.17
CA GLY A 9 18.19 5.76 -13.47
C GLY A 9 16.71 5.39 -13.65
N SER A 10 16.41 4.13 -13.99
CA SER A 10 15.05 3.61 -14.09
C SER A 10 14.41 3.47 -12.71
N TYR A 11 13.09 3.39 -12.67
CA TYR A 11 12.35 3.21 -11.43
C TYR A 11 11.17 2.24 -11.59
N ALA A 12 10.68 1.70 -10.48
CA ALA A 12 9.54 0.82 -10.38
C ALA A 12 8.52 1.38 -9.38
N CYS A 13 7.23 1.15 -9.64
CA CYS A 13 6.12 1.56 -8.78
C CYS A 13 5.36 0.33 -8.29
N PHE A 14 4.99 0.31 -7.02
CA PHE A 14 4.20 -0.76 -6.42
C PHE A 14 3.05 -0.16 -5.64
N ASP A 15 1.86 -0.76 -5.74
CA ASP A 15 0.88 -0.61 -4.68
C ASP A 15 1.33 -1.33 -3.40
N SER A 16 0.77 -0.97 -2.23
CA SER A 16 1.09 -1.63 -0.96
C SER A 16 0.14 -2.79 -0.65
N ASP A 17 -1.08 -2.48 -0.26
CA ASP A 17 -2.03 -3.43 0.30
C ASP A 17 -2.41 -4.45 -0.76
N GLN A 18 -2.40 -5.73 -0.40
CA GLN A 18 -2.62 -6.88 -1.31
C GLN A 18 -1.62 -7.06 -2.47
N THR A 19 -0.76 -6.08 -2.76
CA THR A 19 0.28 -6.14 -3.80
C THR A 19 1.66 -6.43 -3.22
N THR A 20 2.13 -5.62 -2.28
CA THR A 20 3.44 -5.72 -1.62
C THR A 20 3.45 -6.72 -0.47
N TYR A 21 2.32 -6.84 0.21
CA TYR A 21 2.01 -7.83 1.22
C TYR A 21 0.57 -8.31 1.05
N GLN A 22 0.22 -9.43 1.66
CA GLN A 22 -1.15 -9.94 1.71
C GLN A 22 -1.96 -9.14 2.71
N TRP A 23 -3.25 -8.95 2.41
CA TRP A 23 -4.20 -8.20 3.22
C TRP A 23 -3.91 -6.70 3.27
N ASP A 24 -4.63 -6.00 4.14
CA ASP A 24 -4.71 -4.54 4.15
C ASP A 24 -4.25 -4.02 5.52
N LEU A 25 -3.19 -3.22 5.51
CA LEU A 25 -2.58 -2.65 6.71
C LEU A 25 -3.50 -1.62 7.35
N GLU A 26 -4.16 -0.79 6.52
CA GLU A 26 -4.95 0.33 7.00
C GLU A 26 -6.27 -0.14 7.61
N GLU A 27 -6.97 -1.06 6.95
CA GLU A 27 -8.17 -1.70 7.51
C GLU A 27 -7.86 -2.45 8.81
N SER A 28 -6.75 -3.20 8.86
CA SER A 28 -6.37 -3.97 10.04
C SER A 28 -5.95 -3.07 11.20
N ILE A 29 -5.10 -2.06 10.99
CA ILE A 29 -4.69 -1.15 12.08
C ILE A 29 -5.87 -0.33 12.58
N PHE A 30 -6.80 0.05 11.69
CA PHE A 30 -8.03 0.73 12.08
C PHE A 30 -8.89 -0.13 13.03
N ALA A 31 -9.15 -1.39 12.65
CA ALA A 31 -9.86 -2.34 13.50
C ALA A 31 -9.10 -2.59 14.83
N TYR A 32 -7.78 -2.67 14.78
CA TYR A 32 -6.94 -2.91 15.96
C TYR A 32 -7.05 -1.78 16.98
N LEU A 33 -6.96 -0.53 16.53
CA LEU A 33 -7.06 0.65 17.37
C LEU A 33 -8.44 0.80 18.00
N GLU A 34 -9.49 0.46 17.25
CA GLU A 34 -10.86 0.40 17.76
C GLU A 34 -11.00 -0.67 18.85
N MET A 35 -10.54 -1.91 18.59
CA MET A 35 -10.55 -3.01 19.55
C MET A 35 -9.84 -2.63 20.87
N LYS A 36 -8.76 -1.82 20.78
CA LYS A 36 -8.02 -1.34 21.96
C LYS A 36 -8.60 -0.08 22.60
N ASN A 37 -9.75 0.42 22.14
CA ASN A 37 -10.36 1.69 22.58
C ASN A 37 -9.42 2.92 22.43
N VAL A 38 -8.43 2.80 21.54
CA VAL A 38 -7.51 3.90 21.22
C VAL A 38 -8.22 4.87 20.29
N LEU A 39 -8.88 4.34 19.25
CA LEU A 39 -9.74 5.07 18.34
C LEU A 39 -11.21 4.75 18.69
N THR A 40 -12.01 5.78 18.85
CA THR A 40 -13.41 5.70 19.32
C THR A 40 -14.23 6.79 18.62
N ARG A 41 -15.56 6.68 18.64
CA ARG A 41 -16.48 7.67 18.03
C ARG A 41 -16.31 9.07 18.62
N GLU A 42 -15.94 9.16 19.89
CA GLU A 42 -15.68 10.40 20.61
C GLU A 42 -14.39 11.06 20.12
N LYS A 43 -13.37 10.25 19.81
CA LYS A 43 -12.07 10.70 19.31
C LYS A 43 -12.04 10.92 17.80
N LEU A 44 -13.00 10.38 17.06
CA LEU A 44 -13.13 10.59 15.62
C LEU A 44 -13.34 12.08 15.34
N ASP A 45 -12.55 12.62 14.40
CA ASP A 45 -12.68 14.02 13.97
C ASP A 45 -14.14 14.30 13.54
N PRO A 46 -14.78 15.37 14.05
CA PRO A 46 -16.17 15.70 13.70
C PRO A 46 -16.41 15.83 12.19
N ALA A 47 -15.40 16.25 11.40
CA ALA A 47 -15.50 16.35 9.95
C ALA A 47 -15.71 14.99 9.27
N LEU A 48 -15.39 13.89 9.96
CA LEU A 48 -15.52 12.52 9.46
C LEU A 48 -16.86 11.87 9.85
N LYS A 49 -17.76 12.55 10.56
CA LYS A 49 -19.11 12.06 10.87
C LYS A 49 -20.09 12.38 9.73
N LEU A 50 -19.82 11.81 8.55
CA LEU A 50 -20.48 12.11 7.27
C LEU A 50 -21.96 11.67 7.17
N SER A 51 -22.34 10.65 7.92
CA SER A 51 -23.69 10.09 8.04
C SER A 51 -23.99 9.68 9.49
N PRO A 52 -25.27 9.50 9.88
CA PRO A 52 -25.60 8.94 11.19
C PRO A 52 -25.03 7.53 11.38
N PHE A 53 -24.63 7.21 12.61
CA PHE A 53 -24.32 5.85 13.01
C PHE A 53 -25.60 5.01 13.08
N LEU A 54 -25.50 3.73 12.71
CA LEU A 54 -26.59 2.76 12.77
C LEU A 54 -26.48 1.89 14.02
N ASP A 55 -26.87 2.48 15.15
CA ASP A 55 -26.89 1.79 16.44
C ASP A 55 -28.12 0.89 16.59
N THR A 56 -27.99 -0.19 17.35
CA THR A 56 -29.13 -0.97 17.86
C THR A 56 -29.25 -0.76 19.38
N ASP A 57 -30.36 -1.21 19.97
CA ASP A 57 -30.55 -1.14 21.43
C ASP A 57 -29.48 -1.93 22.20
N GLU A 58 -28.89 -2.95 21.57
CA GLU A 58 -27.90 -3.84 22.17
C GLU A 58 -26.45 -3.39 21.96
N ARG A 59 -26.15 -2.69 20.85
CA ARG A 59 -24.77 -2.38 20.47
C ARG A 59 -24.66 -1.20 19.51
N GLU A 60 -23.68 -0.36 19.80
CA GLU A 60 -23.22 0.71 18.91
C GLU A 60 -22.52 0.16 17.66
N GLU A 61 -22.80 0.74 16.50
CA GLU A 61 -22.06 0.47 15.25
C GLU A 61 -20.54 0.72 15.43
N SER A 62 -19.70 -0.21 14.99
CA SER A 62 -18.25 0.02 14.99
C SER A 62 -17.86 1.09 13.96
N LEU A 63 -16.76 1.80 14.21
CA LEU A 63 -16.10 2.65 13.23
C LEU A 63 -15.69 1.86 11.98
N PHE A 64 -15.27 0.59 12.13
CA PHE A 64 -15.00 -0.29 10.98
C PHE A 64 -16.24 -0.51 10.12
N SER A 65 -17.39 -0.78 10.74
CA SER A 65 -18.67 -0.88 10.06
C SER A 65 -19.03 0.43 9.36
N TYR A 66 -18.85 1.56 10.05
CA TYR A 66 -19.12 2.88 9.49
C TYR A 66 -18.33 3.12 8.21
N TYR A 67 -17.02 2.82 8.23
CA TYR A 67 -16.16 2.83 7.04
C TYR A 67 -16.71 1.98 5.90
N GLN A 68 -17.02 0.70 6.17
CA GLN A 68 -17.54 -0.23 5.15
C GLN A 68 -18.89 0.24 4.58
N ARG A 69 -19.72 0.86 5.41
CA ARG A 69 -20.98 1.50 4.98
C ARG A 69 -20.74 2.69 4.07
N LEU A 70 -19.74 3.53 4.35
CA LEU A 70 -19.38 4.62 3.43
C LEU A 70 -18.98 4.08 2.05
N CYS A 71 -18.26 2.95 1.99
CA CYS A 71 -17.88 2.33 0.71
C CYS A 71 -19.11 1.84 -0.06
N THR A 72 -20.00 1.13 0.63
CA THR A 72 -21.13 0.43 0.00
C THR A 72 -22.35 1.32 -0.27
N THR A 73 -22.54 2.40 0.50
CA THR A 73 -23.72 3.27 0.40
C THR A 73 -23.45 4.60 -0.29
N ILE A 74 -22.19 5.05 -0.33
CA ILE A 74 -21.81 6.32 -0.97
C ILE A 74 -20.93 6.05 -2.19
N ASP A 75 -19.64 5.78 -1.98
CA ASP A 75 -18.68 5.51 -3.05
C ASP A 75 -17.31 5.09 -2.45
N ASP A 76 -16.53 4.29 -3.17
CA ASP A 76 -15.16 3.95 -2.82
C ASP A 76 -14.28 5.21 -2.65
N VAL A 77 -14.50 6.24 -3.48
CA VAL A 77 -13.79 7.52 -3.39
C VAL A 77 -13.94 8.14 -2.00
N VAL A 78 -15.15 8.08 -1.43
CA VAL A 78 -15.42 8.64 -0.10
C VAL A 78 -14.76 7.80 0.98
N CYS A 79 -14.93 6.48 0.97
CA CYS A 79 -14.46 5.66 2.08
C CYS A 79 -12.92 5.49 2.11
N TYR A 80 -12.25 5.47 0.96
CA TYR A 80 -10.78 5.38 0.89
C TYR A 80 -10.14 6.63 1.49
N MET A 81 -10.64 7.81 1.12
CA MET A 81 -10.18 9.05 1.74
C MET A 81 -10.53 9.07 3.23
N TRP A 82 -11.71 8.59 3.60
CA TRP A 82 -12.19 8.61 4.98
C TRP A 82 -11.31 7.80 5.92
N ILE A 83 -10.98 6.55 5.57
CA ILE A 83 -10.18 5.69 6.46
C ILE A 83 -8.76 6.25 6.64
N ALA A 84 -8.15 6.80 5.58
CA ALA A 84 -6.85 7.46 5.68
C ALA A 84 -6.86 8.71 6.58
N GLN A 85 -8.00 9.38 6.73
CA GLN A 85 -8.19 10.50 7.65
C GLN A 85 -8.56 10.05 9.07
N ALA A 86 -9.07 8.83 9.27
CA ALA A 86 -9.68 8.41 10.53
C ALA A 86 -8.69 8.33 11.70
N PHE A 87 -7.39 8.29 11.42
CA PHE A 87 -6.29 8.35 12.39
C PHE A 87 -5.96 9.77 12.90
N SER A 88 -6.73 10.77 12.48
CA SER A 88 -6.57 12.17 12.89
C SER A 88 -6.50 12.35 14.40
N GLY A 89 -5.58 13.20 14.86
CA GLY A 89 -5.36 13.48 16.27
C GLY A 89 -4.32 12.58 16.95
N MET A 90 -3.96 11.44 16.34
CA MET A 90 -2.85 10.59 16.77
C MET A 90 -1.52 11.09 16.22
N THR A 91 -0.46 10.98 17.01
CA THR A 91 0.91 11.22 16.56
C THR A 91 1.43 10.07 15.71
N LEU A 92 2.40 10.36 14.82
CA LEU A 92 3.05 9.31 14.04
C LEU A 92 3.80 8.30 14.92
N GLN A 93 4.30 8.73 16.08
CA GLN A 93 4.93 7.84 17.06
C GLN A 93 3.94 6.83 17.66
N GLU A 94 2.75 7.29 18.06
CA GLU A 94 1.68 6.42 18.57
C GLU A 94 1.25 5.42 17.49
N LEU A 95 1.04 5.88 16.26
CA LEU A 95 0.67 5.01 15.15
C LEU A 95 1.75 3.97 14.86
N LYS A 96 3.02 4.36 14.82
CA LYS A 96 4.14 3.42 14.63
C LYS A 96 4.17 2.36 15.74
N PHE A 97 3.95 2.75 17.00
CA PHE A 97 3.87 1.79 18.10
C PHE A 97 2.77 0.74 17.86
N TYR A 98 1.55 1.16 17.51
CA TYR A 98 0.44 0.23 17.31
C TYR A 98 0.57 -0.60 16.04
N VAL A 99 1.12 -0.04 14.95
CA VAL A 99 1.45 -0.81 13.73
C VAL A 99 2.43 -1.93 14.07
N ASP A 100 3.48 -1.63 14.84
CA ASP A 100 4.47 -2.62 15.25
C ASP A 100 3.88 -3.69 16.17
N GLU A 101 3.07 -3.27 17.14
CA GLU A 101 2.41 -4.17 18.09
C GLU A 101 1.43 -5.11 17.37
N MET A 102 0.62 -4.58 16.46
CA MET A 102 -0.32 -5.36 15.65
C MET A 102 0.43 -6.39 14.79
N LEU A 103 1.42 -5.95 14.01
CA LEU A 103 2.19 -6.84 13.14
C LEU A 103 2.98 -7.89 13.95
N GLN A 104 3.47 -7.52 15.14
CA GLN A 104 4.15 -8.46 16.05
C GLN A 104 3.21 -9.54 16.59
N SER A 105 1.92 -9.23 16.75
CA SER A 105 0.91 -10.20 17.20
C SER A 105 0.49 -11.20 16.11
N ASN A 106 0.91 -11.00 14.86
CA ASN A 106 0.49 -11.86 13.76
C ASN A 106 1.22 -13.21 13.77
N THR A 107 0.46 -14.29 13.86
CA THR A 107 0.95 -15.68 13.76
C THR A 107 0.74 -16.30 12.36
N GLY A 108 0.26 -15.51 11.40
CA GLY A 108 0.07 -15.88 9.99
C GLY A 108 -1.39 -15.94 9.57
N ASN A 109 -2.29 -16.19 10.52
CA ASN A 109 -3.73 -16.18 10.34
C ASN A 109 -4.44 -15.35 11.42
N THR A 110 -3.73 -14.43 12.07
CA THR A 110 -4.32 -13.60 13.12
C THR A 110 -5.32 -12.62 12.49
N THR A 111 -6.52 -12.57 13.07
CA THR A 111 -7.57 -11.61 12.72
C THR A 111 -7.93 -10.75 13.91
N ILE A 112 -8.49 -9.58 13.62
CA ILE A 112 -9.01 -8.63 14.60
C ILE A 112 -10.53 -8.67 14.50
N LYS A 113 -11.18 -9.00 15.61
CA LYS A 113 -12.64 -9.02 15.68
C LYS A 113 -13.19 -7.60 15.64
N THR A 114 -14.11 -7.36 14.73
CA THR A 114 -14.94 -6.17 14.66
C THR A 114 -16.36 -6.57 14.24
N ILE A 115 -17.23 -5.58 14.08
CA ILE A 115 -18.63 -5.75 13.70
C ILE A 115 -18.87 -5.06 12.36
N LEU A 116 -19.76 -5.61 11.55
CA LEU A 116 -20.31 -4.96 10.37
C LEU A 116 -21.80 -4.75 10.56
N THR A 117 -22.28 -3.57 10.20
CA THR A 117 -23.68 -3.20 10.26
C THR A 117 -24.21 -3.01 8.84
N THR A 118 -25.30 -3.69 8.54
CA THR A 118 -26.04 -3.53 7.29
C THR A 118 -27.46 -3.08 7.58
N SER A 119 -28.03 -2.31 6.67
CA SER A 119 -29.42 -1.88 6.73
C SER A 119 -30.15 -2.41 5.50
N SER A 120 -31.16 -3.27 5.72
CA SER A 120 -32.07 -3.78 4.69
C SER A 120 -33.50 -3.70 5.21
N ASP A 121 -34.43 -3.19 4.40
CA ASP A 121 -35.87 -3.15 4.73
C ASP A 121 -36.21 -2.58 6.11
N ASN A 122 -35.53 -1.50 6.51
CA ASN A 122 -35.61 -0.86 7.84
C ASN A 122 -35.20 -1.75 9.02
N SER A 123 -34.52 -2.87 8.76
CA SER A 123 -33.86 -3.69 9.77
C SER A 123 -32.36 -3.43 9.78
N ILE A 124 -31.81 -3.24 10.98
CA ILE A 124 -30.37 -3.10 11.21
C ILE A 124 -29.86 -4.47 11.64
N ILE A 125 -28.90 -5.02 10.89
CA ILE A 125 -28.28 -6.31 11.16
C ILE A 125 -26.80 -6.09 11.45
N GLN A 126 -26.35 -6.53 12.61
CA GLN A 126 -24.95 -6.50 13.03
C GLN A 126 -24.35 -7.92 13.02
N THR A 127 -23.24 -8.11 12.33
CA THR A 127 -22.54 -9.40 12.22
C THR A 127 -21.07 -9.28 12.62
N GLU A 128 -20.51 -10.33 13.21
CA GLU A 128 -19.06 -10.39 13.45
C GLU A 128 -18.27 -10.42 12.14
N TYR A 129 -17.13 -9.74 12.14
CA TYR A 129 -16.17 -9.74 11.05
C TYR A 129 -14.75 -9.87 11.61
N ASP A 130 -13.93 -10.61 10.88
CA ASP A 130 -12.54 -10.89 11.23
C ASP A 130 -11.62 -10.17 10.23
N ALA A 131 -11.08 -9.02 10.63
CA ALA A 131 -10.16 -8.23 9.81
C ALA A 131 -8.76 -8.86 9.85
N PRO A 132 -8.20 -9.36 8.74
CA PRO A 132 -6.92 -10.07 8.73
C PRO A 132 -5.73 -9.12 8.90
N ILE A 133 -4.74 -9.50 9.72
CA ILE A 133 -3.48 -8.77 9.84
C ILE A 133 -2.56 -9.13 8.66
N PRO A 134 -1.81 -8.18 8.07
CA PRO A 134 -0.96 -8.45 6.91
C PRO A 134 0.08 -9.56 7.08
N ASN A 135 0.22 -10.36 6.03
CA ASN A 135 1.33 -11.31 5.85
C ASN A 135 2.25 -10.80 4.75
N PHE A 136 3.55 -10.82 4.94
CA PHE A 136 4.48 -10.26 3.97
C PHE A 136 4.83 -11.27 2.89
N TYR A 137 4.81 -10.80 1.65
CA TYR A 137 5.25 -11.61 0.53
C TYR A 137 6.77 -11.61 0.45
N LYS A 138 7.37 -12.77 0.74
CA LYS A 138 8.82 -12.93 0.64
C LYS A 138 9.34 -12.62 -0.77
N ALA A 139 8.62 -13.07 -1.80
CA ALA A 139 8.98 -12.79 -3.18
C ALA A 139 8.98 -11.28 -3.50
N GLN A 140 8.09 -10.50 -2.89
CA GLN A 140 8.08 -9.04 -3.07
C GLN A 140 9.25 -8.39 -2.33
N GLN A 141 9.55 -8.79 -1.10
CA GLN A 141 10.75 -8.31 -0.39
C GLN A 141 12.02 -8.57 -1.23
N GLU A 142 12.17 -9.79 -1.79
CA GLU A 142 13.28 -10.13 -2.67
C GLU A 142 13.31 -9.26 -3.93
N LEU A 143 12.16 -9.03 -4.58
CA LEU A 143 12.05 -8.20 -5.77
C LEU A 143 12.44 -6.74 -5.49
N TYR A 144 11.92 -6.14 -4.41
CA TYR A 144 12.25 -4.78 -3.97
C TYR A 144 13.77 -4.60 -3.81
N ASN A 145 14.38 -5.48 -3.02
CA ASN A 145 15.82 -5.44 -2.77
C ASN A 145 16.63 -5.67 -4.05
N ARG A 146 16.18 -6.58 -4.93
CA ARG A 146 16.87 -6.86 -6.19
C ARG A 146 16.80 -5.70 -7.17
N LEU A 147 15.68 -4.99 -7.24
CA LEU A 147 15.55 -3.77 -8.05
C LEU A 147 16.52 -2.70 -7.54
N MET A 148 16.49 -2.40 -6.24
CA MET A 148 17.36 -1.39 -5.63
C MET A 148 18.84 -1.75 -5.74
N ALA A 149 19.22 -3.02 -5.55
CA ALA A 149 20.60 -3.50 -5.71
C ALA A 149 21.12 -3.36 -7.15
N ASN A 150 20.22 -3.26 -8.14
CA ASN A 150 20.57 -3.02 -9.54
C ASN A 150 20.38 -1.54 -9.95
N GLY A 151 20.30 -0.61 -8.99
CA GLY A 151 20.15 0.82 -9.27
C GLY A 151 18.84 1.20 -9.95
N ILE A 152 17.79 0.38 -9.78
CA ILE A 152 16.41 0.71 -10.15
C ILE A 152 15.73 1.23 -8.88
N GLU A 153 15.31 2.49 -8.90
CA GLU A 153 14.68 3.11 -7.75
C GLU A 153 13.28 2.55 -7.53
N VAL A 154 12.94 2.23 -6.27
CA VAL A 154 11.63 1.66 -5.93
C VAL A 154 10.79 2.72 -5.24
N PHE A 155 9.56 2.89 -5.73
CA PHE A 155 8.52 3.73 -5.17
C PHE A 155 7.31 2.89 -4.80
N VAL A 156 6.65 3.27 -3.71
CA VAL A 156 5.34 2.76 -3.33
C VAL A 156 4.31 3.86 -3.60
N VAL A 157 3.25 3.54 -4.34
CA VAL A 157 2.16 4.46 -4.72
C VAL A 157 0.84 3.81 -4.29
N THR A 158 0.41 4.15 -3.08
CA THR A 158 -0.66 3.46 -2.35
C THR A 158 -1.92 4.31 -2.17
N ALA A 159 -3.07 3.66 -2.12
CA ALA A 159 -4.33 4.31 -1.76
C ALA A 159 -4.54 4.44 -0.24
N SER A 160 -3.60 3.95 0.57
CA SER A 160 -3.66 4.08 2.03
C SER A 160 -2.88 5.29 2.55
N ASN A 161 -3.06 5.62 3.84
CA ASN A 161 -2.35 6.72 4.47
C ASN A 161 -0.82 6.60 4.29
N GLU A 162 -0.20 7.66 3.74
CA GLU A 162 1.21 7.70 3.39
C GLU A 162 2.14 7.36 4.57
N GLU A 163 1.82 7.85 5.76
CA GLU A 163 2.66 7.63 6.94
C GLU A 163 2.54 6.20 7.46
N LEU A 164 1.34 5.60 7.44
CA LEU A 164 1.14 4.20 7.85
C LEU A 164 1.92 3.25 6.96
N ILE A 165 1.84 3.42 5.63
CA ILE A 165 2.59 2.57 4.71
C ILE A 165 4.09 2.78 4.89
N ARG A 166 4.53 4.03 5.12
CA ARG A 166 5.95 4.34 5.37
C ARG A 166 6.48 3.67 6.63
N MET A 167 5.66 3.54 7.68
CA MET A 167 6.04 2.84 8.91
C MET A 167 6.41 1.37 8.67
N VAL A 168 5.94 0.78 7.56
CA VAL A 168 6.21 -0.61 7.19
C VAL A 168 7.28 -0.70 6.10
N VAL A 169 7.00 -0.20 4.90
CA VAL A 169 7.87 -0.50 3.73
C VAL A 169 9.23 0.21 3.80
N ALA A 170 9.35 1.28 4.58
CA ALA A 170 10.60 2.00 4.78
C ALA A 170 11.34 1.61 6.07
N ASP A 171 10.76 0.75 6.91
CA ASP A 171 11.43 0.23 8.09
C ASP A 171 12.19 -1.07 7.75
N PRO A 172 13.53 -1.10 7.92
CA PRO A 172 14.33 -2.30 7.66
C PRO A 172 13.88 -3.55 8.42
N LYS A 173 13.18 -3.40 9.55
CA LYS A 173 12.56 -4.50 10.32
C LYS A 173 11.69 -5.41 9.44
N TYR A 174 11.09 -4.84 8.40
CA TYR A 174 10.14 -5.53 7.52
C TYR A 174 10.72 -5.88 6.15
N GLY A 175 12.02 -5.66 5.94
CA GLY A 175 12.77 -6.25 4.82
C GLY A 175 12.54 -5.62 3.44
N TYR A 176 11.66 -4.62 3.28
CA TYR A 176 11.42 -3.95 1.99
C TYR A 176 12.46 -2.88 1.68
N ASN A 177 12.99 -2.19 2.70
CA ASN A 177 14.08 -1.22 2.62
C ASN A 177 13.83 -0.05 1.65
N VAL A 178 12.57 0.34 1.41
CA VAL A 178 12.22 1.48 0.56
C VAL A 178 12.74 2.76 1.21
N LYS A 179 13.24 3.70 0.43
CA LYS A 179 13.58 5.03 0.96
C LYS A 179 12.29 5.69 1.50
N PRO A 180 12.26 6.26 2.70
CA PRO A 180 11.06 6.89 3.26
C PRO A 180 10.41 7.93 2.33
N GLN A 181 11.23 8.67 1.57
CA GLN A 181 10.79 9.69 0.61
C GLN A 181 10.02 9.09 -0.59
N ASN A 182 10.30 7.83 -0.92
CA ASN A 182 9.74 7.11 -2.06
C ASN A 182 8.42 6.40 -1.73
N VAL A 183 7.91 6.56 -0.51
CA VAL A 183 6.57 6.11 -0.12
C VAL A 183 5.59 7.25 -0.33
N ILE A 184 4.68 7.09 -1.28
CA ILE A 184 3.69 8.06 -1.72
C ILE A 184 2.30 7.46 -1.45
N GLY A 185 1.51 8.11 -0.60
CA GLY A 185 0.19 7.64 -0.22
C GLY A 185 -0.82 8.77 -0.09
N ILE A 186 -2.02 8.46 0.42
CA ILE A 186 -2.97 9.49 0.82
C ILE A 186 -2.33 10.27 1.98
N ALA A 187 -1.95 11.50 1.69
CA ALA A 187 -1.30 12.36 2.64
C ALA A 187 -2.33 13.27 3.30
N THR A 188 -2.22 13.46 4.61
CA THR A 188 -2.94 14.52 5.32
C THR A 188 -1.95 15.48 5.94
N LEU A 189 -2.41 16.70 6.27
CA LEU A 189 -1.55 17.63 6.98
C LEU A 189 -1.17 17.06 8.34
N LEU A 190 0.09 17.26 8.69
CA LEU A 190 0.71 16.96 9.97
C LEU A 190 0.79 18.25 10.78
N LYS A 191 0.45 18.20 12.06
CA LYS A 191 0.51 19.39 12.92
C LYS A 191 1.09 19.12 14.30
N ASP A 192 1.69 20.17 14.87
CA ASP A 192 1.85 20.35 16.31
C ASP A 192 1.41 21.77 16.71
N ASN A 193 1.77 22.24 17.91
CA ASN A 193 1.39 23.57 18.40
C ASN A 193 2.07 24.75 17.65
N THR A 194 3.08 24.46 16.82
CA THR A 194 3.97 25.44 16.20
C THR A 194 4.06 25.32 14.69
N GLN A 195 3.72 24.17 14.11
CA GLN A 195 3.85 23.93 12.68
C GLN A 195 2.66 23.16 12.10
N LEU A 196 2.38 23.44 10.83
CA LEU A 196 1.49 22.68 9.95
C LEU A 196 2.29 22.34 8.69
N THR A 197 2.42 21.07 8.38
CA THR A 197 3.29 20.57 7.31
C THR A 197 2.73 19.28 6.70
N VAL A 198 3.45 18.69 5.76
CA VAL A 198 3.22 17.34 5.25
C VAL A 198 4.55 16.81 4.72
N SER A 199 4.75 15.49 4.82
CA SER A 199 6.00 14.87 4.37
C SER A 199 6.32 15.17 2.90
N ARG A 200 5.30 15.16 2.01
CA ARG A 200 5.46 15.54 0.59
C ARG A 200 6.09 16.93 0.39
N LYS A 201 5.65 17.93 1.15
CA LYS A 201 6.19 19.29 1.10
C LYS A 201 7.63 19.34 1.59
N GLN A 202 7.92 18.70 2.71
CA GLN A 202 9.29 18.67 3.25
C GLN A 202 10.25 17.93 2.30
N ILE A 203 9.79 16.89 1.61
CA ILE A 203 10.59 16.16 0.61
C ILE A 203 10.91 17.07 -0.57
N GLN A 204 9.90 17.78 -1.09
CA GLN A 204 10.08 18.77 -2.17
C GLN A 204 11.07 19.89 -1.77
N ASP A 205 11.00 20.33 -0.52
CA ASP A 205 11.87 21.40 0.01
C ASP A 205 13.25 20.90 0.47
N ASN A 206 13.54 19.60 0.35
CA ASN A 206 14.76 18.95 0.87
C ASN A 206 14.97 19.14 2.39
N THR A 207 13.89 19.29 3.16
CA THR A 207 13.90 19.41 4.63
C THR A 207 13.30 18.20 5.34
N TYR A 208 12.98 17.13 4.61
CA TYR A 208 12.34 15.94 5.18
C TYR A 208 13.21 15.23 6.22
N ASN A 209 12.65 15.05 7.41
CA ASN A 209 13.24 14.28 8.48
C ASN A 209 12.16 13.44 9.18
N GLN A 210 12.18 12.13 8.90
CA GLN A 210 11.22 11.18 9.45
C GLN A 210 11.16 11.21 10.99
N MET A 211 12.31 11.35 11.66
CA MET A 211 12.38 11.36 13.12
C MET A 211 11.76 12.62 13.72
N GLN A 212 11.91 13.78 13.07
CA GLN A 212 11.28 15.02 13.51
C GLN A 212 9.75 14.97 13.37
N ASN A 213 9.24 14.23 12.37
CA ASN A 213 7.80 14.10 12.15
C ASN A 213 7.11 13.16 13.16
N LEU A 214 7.84 12.34 13.92
CA LEU A 214 7.25 11.35 14.83
C LEU A 214 6.28 11.98 15.86
N ASN A 215 6.56 13.19 16.33
CA ASN A 215 5.72 13.88 17.31
C ASN A 215 4.57 14.68 16.68
N LEU A 216 4.48 14.74 15.34
CA LEU A 216 3.41 15.42 14.66
C LEU A 216 2.15 14.56 14.62
N LYS A 217 1.00 15.21 14.73
CA LYS A 217 -0.31 14.59 14.65
C LYS A 217 -0.84 14.60 13.23
N LEU A 218 -1.42 13.49 12.79
CA LEU A 218 -2.28 13.50 11.60
C LEU A 218 -3.46 14.44 11.82
N THR A 219 -3.89 15.09 10.74
CA THR A 219 -5.16 15.82 10.67
C THR A 219 -6.07 15.20 9.63
N SER A 220 -7.32 15.64 9.61
CA SER A 220 -8.32 15.24 8.61
C SER A 220 -8.22 16.06 7.33
N TYR A 221 -7.26 16.99 7.24
CA TYR A 221 -7.11 17.81 6.03
C TYR A 221 -6.25 17.08 5.00
N LEU A 222 -6.87 16.69 3.89
CA LEU A 222 -6.24 15.98 2.79
C LEU A 222 -5.24 16.86 2.00
N TRP A 223 -4.14 16.25 1.56
CA TRP A 223 -3.14 16.84 0.67
C TRP A 223 -3.21 16.18 -0.71
N SER A 224 -3.08 16.95 -1.79
CA SER A 224 -3.21 16.45 -3.17
C SER A 224 -1.86 16.20 -3.86
N PRO A 225 -1.81 15.31 -4.88
CA PRO A 225 -2.88 14.43 -5.35
C PRO A 225 -3.19 13.29 -4.36
N GLN A 226 -4.46 12.83 -4.34
CA GLN A 226 -4.85 11.61 -3.61
C GLN A 226 -4.39 10.40 -4.42
N SER A 227 -3.49 9.56 -3.91
CA SER A 227 -2.88 8.45 -4.65
C SER A 227 -3.78 7.21 -4.75
N MET A 228 -4.97 7.40 -5.30
CA MET A 228 -5.99 6.38 -5.56
C MET A 228 -6.56 6.62 -6.96
N PHE A 229 -7.00 5.55 -7.65
CA PHE A 229 -7.53 5.65 -9.01
C PHE A 229 -6.57 6.46 -9.93
N VAL A 230 -7.09 7.44 -10.68
CA VAL A 230 -6.30 8.34 -11.54
C VAL A 230 -5.21 9.10 -10.78
N GLY A 231 -5.43 9.35 -9.50
CA GLY A 231 -4.48 10.06 -8.68
C GLY A 231 -3.22 9.25 -8.37
N LYS A 232 -3.20 7.91 -8.52
CA LYS A 232 -1.94 7.14 -8.54
C LYS A 232 -1.05 7.56 -9.71
N TYR A 233 -1.61 7.71 -10.90
CA TYR A 233 -0.87 8.22 -12.04
C TYR A 233 -0.49 9.70 -11.87
N GLY A 234 -1.40 10.53 -11.35
CA GLY A 234 -1.10 11.92 -10.99
C GLY A 234 0.06 12.05 -9.98
N ALA A 235 0.15 11.13 -9.02
CA ALA A 235 1.22 11.07 -8.03
C ALA A 235 2.57 10.70 -8.67
N ILE A 236 2.60 9.78 -9.65
CA ILE A 236 3.81 9.48 -10.44
C ILE A 236 4.31 10.75 -11.14
N LEU A 237 3.42 11.48 -11.82
CA LEU A 237 3.76 12.71 -12.54
C LEU A 237 4.24 13.82 -11.60
N THR A 238 3.64 13.91 -10.40
CA THR A 238 3.93 14.96 -9.42
C THR A 238 5.22 14.71 -8.66
N TYR A 239 5.43 13.47 -8.17
CA TYR A 239 6.45 13.17 -7.16
C TYR A 239 7.61 12.32 -7.67
N ILE A 240 7.51 11.72 -8.85
CA ILE A 240 8.55 10.83 -9.38
C ILE A 240 9.15 11.41 -10.66
N ASN A 241 8.37 11.45 -11.74
CA ASN A 241 8.82 11.99 -13.01
C ASN A 241 7.64 12.26 -13.96
N GLN A 242 7.69 13.40 -14.66
CA GLN A 242 6.64 13.76 -15.63
C GLN A 242 6.76 13.01 -16.98
N TRP A 243 7.95 12.52 -17.32
CA TRP A 243 8.27 12.07 -18.69
C TRP A 243 8.84 10.66 -18.74
N LYS A 244 9.74 10.34 -17.82
CA LYS A 244 10.29 9.00 -17.66
C LYS A 244 9.20 8.14 -17.04
N MET A 245 8.86 7.03 -17.68
CA MET A 245 7.86 6.07 -17.19
C MET A 245 8.53 4.89 -16.47
N PRO A 246 7.87 4.26 -15.49
CA PRO A 246 8.42 3.16 -14.71
C PRO A 246 8.72 1.95 -15.61
N VAL A 247 9.72 1.15 -15.24
CA VAL A 247 10.04 -0.13 -15.92
C VAL A 247 9.22 -1.29 -15.38
N LEU A 248 8.60 -1.11 -14.20
CA LEU A 248 7.67 -2.04 -13.59
C LEU A 248 6.59 -1.25 -12.82
N VAL A 249 5.33 -1.66 -12.98
CA VAL A 249 4.21 -1.25 -12.13
C VAL A 249 3.54 -2.51 -11.57
N ALA A 250 3.29 -2.54 -10.26
CA ALA A 250 2.58 -3.63 -9.60
C ALA A 250 1.28 -3.15 -8.92
N GLY A 251 0.23 -3.96 -9.01
CA GLY A 251 -1.09 -3.68 -8.41
C GLY A 251 -1.97 -4.93 -8.34
N ASP A 252 -3.13 -4.81 -7.69
CA ASP A 252 -4.10 -5.90 -7.47
C ASP A 252 -5.58 -5.46 -7.57
N THR A 253 -5.84 -4.15 -7.56
CA THR A 253 -7.19 -3.58 -7.56
C THR A 253 -7.47 -2.86 -8.89
N PRO A 254 -8.39 -3.37 -9.74
CA PRO A 254 -8.41 -2.97 -11.15
C PRO A 254 -8.66 -1.48 -11.38
N THR A 255 -9.58 -0.90 -10.63
CA THR A 255 -9.99 0.51 -10.78
C THR A 255 -9.00 1.46 -10.12
N SER A 256 -8.44 1.10 -8.96
CA SER A 256 -7.49 1.94 -8.23
C SER A 256 -6.10 1.94 -8.89
N ASP A 257 -5.57 0.76 -9.24
CA ASP A 257 -4.24 0.60 -9.82
C ASP A 257 -4.21 0.76 -11.34
N GLY A 258 -5.36 0.53 -11.99
CA GLY A 258 -5.47 0.52 -13.45
C GLY A 258 -4.87 1.76 -14.09
N TYR A 259 -5.05 2.93 -13.49
CA TYR A 259 -4.50 4.15 -14.06
C TYR A 259 -2.97 4.15 -14.15
N MET A 260 -2.28 3.80 -13.05
CA MET A 260 -0.81 3.69 -13.10
C MET A 260 -0.37 2.50 -13.96
N MET A 261 -1.11 1.39 -13.97
CA MET A 261 -0.75 0.22 -14.77
C MET A 261 -0.89 0.47 -16.28
N PHE A 262 -1.97 1.10 -16.72
CA PHE A 262 -2.24 1.31 -18.14
C PHE A 262 -1.54 2.56 -18.70
N HIS A 263 -1.53 3.67 -17.96
CA HIS A 263 -1.03 4.96 -18.48
C HIS A 263 0.46 5.19 -18.20
N ALA A 264 1.04 4.65 -17.12
CA ALA A 264 2.46 4.80 -16.83
C ALA A 264 3.32 3.78 -17.61
N TYR A 265 3.09 3.66 -18.92
CA TYR A 265 3.78 2.71 -19.78
C TYR A 265 4.93 3.35 -20.56
N ASN A 266 6.13 2.79 -20.41
CA ASN A 266 7.30 3.17 -21.18
C ASN A 266 7.23 2.53 -22.57
N GLN A 267 6.87 3.30 -23.59
CA GLN A 267 6.75 2.78 -24.96
C GLN A 267 8.08 2.32 -25.57
N GLN A 268 9.20 2.95 -25.19
CA GLN A 268 10.51 2.66 -25.78
C GLN A 268 11.14 1.39 -25.21
N ARG A 269 10.96 1.15 -23.90
CA ARG A 269 11.62 0.03 -23.18
C ARG A 269 10.65 -1.04 -22.69
N GLY A 270 9.35 -0.77 -22.78
CA GLY A 270 8.31 -1.55 -22.12
C GLY A 270 8.26 -1.28 -20.62
N THR A 271 7.08 -1.52 -20.04
CA THR A 271 6.85 -1.58 -18.60
C THR A 271 6.28 -2.95 -18.27
N ILE A 272 6.88 -3.66 -17.33
CA ILE A 272 6.28 -4.88 -16.77
C ILE A 272 5.08 -4.47 -15.92
N ARG A 273 3.94 -5.15 -16.14
CA ARG A 273 2.73 -5.02 -15.33
C ARG A 273 2.60 -6.26 -14.48
N LEU A 274 3.02 -6.16 -13.22
CA LEU A 274 2.90 -7.25 -12.25
C LEU A 274 1.52 -7.17 -11.60
N TRP A 275 0.66 -8.14 -11.89
CA TRP A 275 -0.69 -8.23 -11.34
C TRP A 275 -0.76 -9.29 -10.26
N VAL A 276 -1.11 -8.90 -9.03
CA VAL A 276 -1.36 -9.84 -7.94
C VAL A 276 -2.85 -10.21 -7.93
N ASN A 277 -3.15 -11.38 -8.45
CA ASN A 277 -4.50 -11.91 -8.52
C ASN A 277 -4.98 -12.44 -7.16
N ARG A 278 -5.62 -11.57 -6.38
CA ARG A 278 -6.28 -11.96 -5.12
C ARG A 278 -7.74 -12.43 -5.27
N LYS A 279 -8.41 -12.12 -6.40
CA LYS A 279 -9.84 -12.41 -6.62
C LYS A 279 -10.14 -12.62 -8.11
N ASP A 280 -10.86 -13.69 -8.44
CA ASP A 280 -11.23 -14.01 -9.84
C ASP A 280 -12.05 -12.91 -10.52
N ALA A 281 -12.93 -12.24 -9.78
CA ALA A 281 -13.70 -11.11 -10.29
C ALA A 281 -12.78 -9.95 -10.72
N TYR A 282 -11.70 -9.69 -9.98
CA TYR A 282 -10.73 -8.65 -10.31
C TYR A 282 -9.84 -9.05 -11.48
N LEU A 283 -9.43 -10.32 -11.55
CA LEU A 283 -8.73 -10.84 -12.73
C LEU A 283 -9.59 -10.71 -14.00
N THR A 284 -10.89 -10.98 -13.87
CA THR A 284 -11.85 -10.84 -14.98
C THR A 284 -11.93 -9.39 -15.42
N LEU A 285 -12.12 -8.47 -14.47
CA LEU A 285 -12.23 -7.04 -14.76
C LEU A 285 -10.96 -6.46 -15.37
N ILE A 286 -9.77 -6.75 -14.81
CA ILE A 286 -8.51 -6.21 -15.37
C ILE A 286 -8.22 -6.74 -16.78
N LYS A 287 -8.61 -7.99 -17.08
CA LYS A 287 -8.51 -8.56 -18.44
C LYS A 287 -9.49 -7.91 -19.40
N GLN A 288 -10.70 -7.58 -18.95
CA GLN A 288 -11.68 -6.82 -19.74
C GLN A 288 -11.14 -5.41 -20.04
N MET A 289 -10.66 -4.69 -19.02
CA MET A 289 -10.03 -3.37 -19.17
C MET A 289 -8.85 -3.43 -20.14
N LYS A 290 -7.98 -4.43 -20.01
CA LYS A 290 -6.86 -4.67 -20.93
C LYS A 290 -7.32 -4.76 -22.40
N ASN A 291 -8.35 -5.57 -22.68
CA ASN A 291 -8.85 -5.75 -24.03
C ASN A 291 -9.54 -4.49 -24.56
N GLN A 292 -10.34 -3.84 -23.71
CA GLN A 292 -11.01 -2.59 -24.01
C GLN A 292 -9.99 -1.50 -24.36
N TYR A 293 -9.02 -1.23 -23.49
CA TYR A 293 -8.03 -0.18 -23.68
C TYR A 293 -7.07 -0.46 -24.85
N ALA A 294 -6.77 -1.73 -25.14
CA ALA A 294 -6.02 -2.07 -26.35
C ALA A 294 -6.81 -1.72 -27.62
N SER A 295 -8.11 -2.04 -27.65
CA SER A 295 -9.00 -1.67 -28.76
C SER A 295 -9.18 -0.17 -28.88
N GLU A 296 -9.35 0.55 -27.76
CA GLU A 296 -9.45 2.01 -27.76
C GLU A 296 -8.15 2.66 -28.25
N GLN A 297 -6.97 2.15 -27.85
CA GLN A 297 -5.68 2.62 -28.37
C GLN A 297 -5.61 2.44 -29.89
N GLU A 298 -5.99 1.27 -30.40
CA GLU A 298 -6.01 0.99 -31.84
C GLU A 298 -6.99 1.91 -32.60
N GLN A 299 -8.20 2.09 -32.08
CA GLN A 299 -9.22 2.97 -32.68
C GLN A 299 -8.83 4.45 -32.71
N ASN A 300 -7.93 4.87 -31.83
CA ASN A 300 -7.43 6.25 -31.74
C ASN A 300 -6.03 6.42 -32.37
N ASP A 301 -5.58 5.46 -33.20
CA ASP A 301 -4.27 5.48 -33.86
C ASP A 301 -3.08 5.65 -32.88
N LEU A 302 -3.24 5.14 -31.65
CA LEU A 302 -2.20 5.15 -30.63
C LEU A 302 -1.42 3.82 -30.63
N PRO A 303 -0.15 3.84 -30.21
CA PRO A 303 0.58 2.60 -29.95
C PRO A 303 -0.18 1.70 -28.96
N VAL A 304 -0.53 0.50 -29.39
CA VAL A 304 -1.24 -0.50 -28.58
C VAL A 304 -0.28 -1.09 -27.56
N THR A 305 -0.47 -0.69 -26.31
CA THR A 305 0.41 -1.01 -25.18
C THR A 305 -0.33 -1.65 -24.02
N ALA A 306 -1.65 -1.48 -23.91
CA ALA A 306 -2.46 -1.96 -22.80
C ALA A 306 -2.38 -3.47 -22.60
N ASP A 307 -2.16 -4.24 -23.67
CA ASP A 307 -2.11 -5.70 -23.66
C ASP A 307 -0.71 -6.30 -23.41
N LYS A 308 0.34 -5.47 -23.38
CA LYS A 308 1.74 -5.90 -23.34
C LYS A 308 2.27 -6.16 -21.92
N ASN A 309 3.24 -7.06 -21.81
CA ASN A 309 4.14 -7.21 -20.66
C ASN A 309 3.47 -7.49 -19.30
N TRP A 310 2.35 -8.22 -19.31
CA TRP A 310 1.68 -8.64 -18.09
C TRP A 310 2.29 -9.89 -17.49
N ILE A 311 2.52 -9.86 -16.18
CA ILE A 311 2.87 -11.02 -15.35
C ILE A 311 1.77 -11.15 -14.31
N TYR A 312 1.13 -12.32 -14.25
CA TYR A 312 0.07 -12.61 -13.28
C TYR A 312 0.62 -13.58 -12.24
N VAL A 313 0.45 -13.25 -10.97
CA VAL A 313 0.81 -14.09 -9.82
C VAL A 313 -0.37 -14.12 -8.86
N THR A 314 -0.49 -15.18 -8.06
CA THR A 314 -1.42 -15.25 -6.94
C THR A 314 -0.69 -14.93 -5.63
N PRO A 315 -1.40 -14.60 -4.53
CA PRO A 315 -0.79 -14.50 -3.21
C PRO A 315 0.07 -15.71 -2.85
N ASN A 316 -0.37 -16.93 -3.21
CA ASN A 316 0.37 -18.16 -2.92
C ASN A 316 1.71 -18.22 -3.68
N ASP A 317 1.76 -17.74 -4.93
CA ASP A 317 3.01 -17.70 -5.72
C ASP A 317 4.04 -16.76 -5.08
N LEU A 318 3.59 -15.77 -4.31
CA LEU A 318 4.43 -14.76 -3.67
C LEU A 318 4.93 -15.17 -2.26
N GLY A 319 4.42 -16.27 -1.72
CA GLY A 319 4.83 -16.84 -0.42
C GLY A 319 4.54 -15.89 0.74
N PRO A 320 3.27 -15.79 1.20
CA PRO A 320 2.92 -14.98 2.36
C PRO A 320 3.52 -15.63 3.62
N GLU A 321 4.36 -14.89 4.32
CA GLU A 321 4.99 -15.26 5.58
C GLU A 321 4.65 -14.23 6.67
N ASN A 322 4.79 -14.61 7.94
CA ASN A 322 4.46 -13.71 9.04
C ASN A 322 5.35 -12.46 9.00
N GLY A 323 4.75 -11.29 9.24
CA GLY A 323 5.30 -9.96 8.95
C GLY A 323 6.50 -9.51 9.80
N MET A 324 7.25 -10.41 10.42
CA MET A 324 8.56 -10.08 10.96
C MET A 324 9.57 -11.02 10.32
N LEU A 325 10.72 -10.47 9.92
CA LEU A 325 11.92 -11.29 9.79
C LEU A 325 12.11 -11.98 11.15
N SER A 326 11.60 -13.21 11.27
CA SER A 326 11.78 -14.01 12.48
C SER A 326 13.27 -13.96 12.81
N ASN A 327 13.63 -13.68 14.06
CA ASN A 327 15.02 -13.67 14.52
C ASN A 327 15.74 -14.87 13.90
N ILE A 328 16.47 -14.61 12.82
CA ILE A 328 17.22 -15.64 12.13
C ILE A 328 18.21 -16.08 13.19
N THR A 329 18.04 -17.30 13.70
CA THR A 329 18.97 -17.82 14.70
C THR A 329 20.38 -17.67 14.13
N SER A 330 21.38 -17.37 14.97
CA SER A 330 22.77 -17.19 14.53
C SER A 330 23.23 -18.30 13.57
N LYS A 331 22.72 -19.52 13.79
CA LYS A 331 22.91 -20.70 12.93
C LYS A 331 22.27 -20.61 11.54
N GLN A 332 21.05 -20.05 11.43
CA GLN A 332 20.41 -19.80 10.13
C GLN A 332 21.05 -18.61 9.40
N LYS A 333 21.60 -17.63 10.14
CA LYS A 333 22.35 -16.51 9.57
C LYS A 333 23.67 -16.98 8.98
N GLU A 334 24.36 -17.90 9.66
CA GLU A 334 25.57 -18.57 9.18
C GLU A 334 25.29 -19.41 7.93
N VAL A 335 24.20 -20.17 7.89
CA VAL A 335 23.78 -20.94 6.70
C VAL A 335 23.37 -20.03 5.53
N LEU A 336 22.74 -18.88 5.81
CA LEU A 336 22.38 -17.92 4.77
C LEU A 336 23.64 -17.20 4.24
N GLU A 337 24.55 -16.79 5.12
CA GLU A 337 25.84 -16.20 4.75
C GLU A 337 26.73 -17.19 3.99
N ASP A 338 26.72 -18.48 4.34
CA ASP A 338 27.44 -19.53 3.62
C ASP A 338 26.81 -19.85 2.27
N LYS A 339 25.47 -19.86 2.15
CA LYS A 339 24.79 -19.98 0.85
C LYS A 339 25.05 -18.77 -0.03
N ILE A 340 25.08 -17.58 0.55
CA ILE A 340 25.43 -16.32 -0.13
C ILE A 340 26.90 -16.37 -0.60
N ARG A 341 27.85 -16.78 0.24
CA ARG A 341 29.27 -16.96 -0.14
C ARG A 341 29.46 -18.05 -1.20
N TYR A 342 28.74 -19.16 -1.11
CA TYR A 342 28.80 -20.24 -2.09
C TYR A 342 28.32 -19.76 -3.46
N LEU A 343 27.21 -19.03 -3.53
CA LEU A 343 26.70 -18.42 -4.77
C LEU A 343 27.67 -17.38 -5.38
N PHE A 344 28.44 -16.68 -4.54
CA PHE A 344 29.48 -15.74 -4.99
C PHE A 344 30.82 -16.38 -5.35
N SER A 345 31.10 -17.60 -4.91
CA SER A 345 32.29 -18.37 -5.34
C SER A 345 32.11 -19.05 -6.70
N VAL A 346 30.87 -19.44 -7.05
CA VAL A 346 30.56 -20.11 -8.33
C VAL A 346 30.48 -19.12 -9.51
N SER A 347 30.31 -17.82 -9.22
CA SER A 347 30.29 -16.75 -10.23
C SER A 347 31.67 -16.21 -10.62
N ARG A 348 32.78 -16.73 -10.05
CA ARG A 348 34.15 -16.43 -10.48
C ARG A 348 34.81 -17.49 -11.35
N THR A 349 34.18 -18.65 -11.59
CA THR A 349 34.82 -19.77 -12.29
C THR A 349 34.38 -19.95 -13.75
N TYR A 350 33.59 -19.03 -14.31
CA TYR A 350 33.22 -19.03 -15.73
C TYR A 350 33.58 -17.72 -16.45
N ALA A 351 34.64 -17.05 -15.99
CA ALA A 351 35.27 -15.94 -16.70
C ALA A 351 36.76 -16.27 -16.93
N THR A 352 37.01 -17.20 -17.85
CA THR A 352 38.23 -17.32 -18.67
C THR A 352 37.83 -17.81 -20.04
#